data_AF-A0A6B3GL38-F1
#
_entry.id   AF-A0A6B3GL38-F1
#
_cell.length_a   1.000
_cell.length_b   1.000
_cell.length_c   1.000
_cell.angle_alpha   90.00
_cell.angle_beta   90.00
_cell.angle_gamma   90.00
#
_symmetry.space_group_name_H-M   'P 1'
#
loop_
_entity.id
_entity.type
_entity.pdbx_description
1 polymer ?
#
loop_
_entity_poly.entity_id
_entity_poly.type
_entity_poly.pdbx_seq_one_letter_code
_entity_poly.pdbx_strand_id
1 'polypeptide(L)'
;ITDIVYFWRRRDGGAAPSITQRHTEVSNLHDRVAAVQSVSRFLGQHRSRQFRDHKRKYDLACLKSDLMLHLKVLPDADDAYRDAFM
;
A
#
# COMPACT_ATOMS: atom_id res chain seq x y z
N ILE A 1 2.81 -30.69 -20.34
CA ILE A 1 1.81 -29.69 -19.89
C ILE A 1 1.75 -28.63 -20.98
N THR A 2 0.64 -28.54 -21.71
CA THR A 2 0.45 -27.69 -22.91
C THR A 2 -0.64 -26.63 -22.73
N ASP A 3 -1.29 -26.59 -21.58
CA ASP A 3 -2.38 -25.66 -21.33
C ASP A 3 -1.86 -24.28 -20.93
N ILE A 4 -2.23 -23.26 -21.70
CA ILE A 4 -1.95 -21.87 -21.37
C ILE A 4 -2.93 -21.44 -20.28
N VAL A 5 -2.42 -21.22 -19.07
CA VAL A 5 -3.23 -20.93 -17.87
C VAL A 5 -3.39 -19.43 -17.59
N TYR A 6 -2.75 -18.54 -18.37
CA TYR A 6 -2.77 -17.11 -18.08
C TYR A 6 -2.97 -16.24 -19.32
N PHE A 7 -4.21 -15.79 -19.50
CA PHE A 7 -4.55 -14.71 -20.42
C PHE A 7 -4.47 -13.38 -19.67
N TRP A 8 -3.53 -12.53 -20.06
CA TRP A 8 -3.46 -11.16 -19.57
C TRP A 8 -3.86 -10.18 -20.66
N ARG A 9 -4.65 -9.17 -20.30
CA ARG A 9 -5.04 -8.09 -21.20
C ARG A 9 -4.14 -6.89 -20.94
N ARG A 10 -3.33 -6.52 -21.94
CA ARG A 10 -2.65 -5.23 -21.93
C ARG A 10 -3.69 -4.13 -22.11
N ARG A 11 -3.71 -3.13 -21.23
CA ARG A 11 -4.50 -1.91 -21.44
C ARG A 11 -3.71 -0.99 -22.37
N ASP A 12 -4.39 -0.35 -23.32
CA ASP A 12 -3.76 0.62 -24.21
C ASP A 12 -3.28 1.85 -23.42
N GLY A 13 -2.19 2.46 -23.89
CA GLY A 13 -1.61 3.66 -23.26
C GLY A 13 -2.63 4.79 -23.24
N GLY A 14 -3.05 5.23 -22.05
CA GLY A 14 -4.11 6.22 -21.85
C GLY A 14 -5.30 5.70 -21.05
N ALA A 15 -5.40 4.39 -20.79
CA ALA A 15 -6.35 3.90 -19.81
C ALA A 15 -6.04 4.45 -18.42
N ALA A 16 -7.09 4.85 -17.68
CA ALA A 16 -6.94 5.35 -16.32
C ALA A 16 -6.13 4.36 -15.45
N PRO A 17 -5.28 4.87 -14.54
CA PRO A 17 -4.48 4.03 -13.65
C PRO A 17 -5.35 3.00 -12.93
N SER A 18 -4.79 1.82 -12.63
CA SER A 18 -5.51 0.88 -11.78
C SER A 18 -5.79 1.52 -10.42
N ILE A 19 -6.81 1.04 -9.70
CA ILE A 19 -7.17 1.56 -8.37
C ILE A 19 -5.93 1.62 -7.47
N THR A 20 -5.07 0.59 -7.53
CA THR A 20 -3.81 0.50 -6.79
C THR A 20 -2.74 1.53 -7.17
N GLN A 21 -2.91 2.27 -8.26
CA GLN A 21 -1.97 3.30 -8.77
C GLN A 21 -2.49 4.73 -8.55
N ARG A 22 -3.74 4.90 -8.11
CA ARG A 22 -4.37 6.22 -7.90
C ARG A 22 -3.97 6.82 -6.55
N HIS A 23 -2.66 7.06 -6.37
CA HIS A 23 -2.10 7.43 -5.07
C HIS A 23 -2.48 8.84 -4.58
N THR A 24 -2.98 9.72 -5.44
CA THR A 24 -3.47 11.07 -5.08
C THR A 24 -4.84 11.07 -4.41
N GLU A 25 -5.52 9.93 -4.33
CA GLU A 25 -6.85 9.83 -3.72
C GLU A 25 -6.75 9.49 -2.23
N VAL A 26 -7.39 10.30 -1.40
CA VAL A 26 -7.35 10.17 0.06
C VAL A 26 -7.95 8.84 0.55
N SER A 27 -8.96 8.31 -0.16
CA SER A 27 -9.51 6.99 0.12
C SER A 27 -8.46 5.88 -0.03
N ASN A 28 -7.63 5.92 -1.07
CA ASN A 28 -6.57 4.93 -1.28
C ASN A 28 -5.48 5.03 -0.21
N LEU A 29 -5.18 6.24 0.27
CA LEU A 29 -4.30 6.42 1.45
C LEU A 29 -4.90 5.75 2.68
N HIS A 30 -6.16 6.04 3.00
CA HIS A 30 -6.84 5.47 4.17
C HIS A 30 -6.92 3.94 4.10
N ASP A 31 -7.31 3.40 2.95
CA ASP A 31 -7.39 1.95 2.73
C ASP A 31 -6.02 1.29 2.90
N ARG A 32 -4.96 1.92 2.36
CA ARG A 32 -3.60 1.39 2.50
C ARG A 32 -3.14 1.40 3.95
N VAL A 33 -3.36 2.50 4.68
CA VAL A 33 -3.04 2.62 6.10
C VAL A 33 -3.81 1.58 6.92
N ALA A 34 -5.11 1.41 6.68
CA ALA A 34 -5.93 0.42 7.36
C ALA A 34 -5.42 -1.01 7.14
N ALA A 35 -5.05 -1.36 5.89
CA ALA A 35 -4.49 -2.66 5.56
C ALA A 35 -3.15 -2.91 6.27
N VAL A 36 -2.23 -1.94 6.25
CA VAL A 36 -0.94 -2.04 6.95
C VAL A 36 -1.13 -2.19 8.46
N GLN A 37 -2.01 -1.38 9.05
CA GLN A 37 -2.32 -1.46 10.48
C GLN A 37 -2.92 -2.81 10.86
N SER A 38 -3.79 -3.38 10.03
CA SER A 38 -4.39 -4.70 10.26
C SER A 38 -3.31 -5.79 10.41
N VAL A 39 -2.39 -5.88 9.44
CA VAL A 39 -1.29 -6.86 9.48
C VAL A 39 -0.33 -6.57 10.64
N SER A 40 0.02 -5.31 10.87
CA SER A 40 0.91 -4.91 11.96
C SER A 40 0.33 -5.29 13.34
N ARG A 41 -0.99 -5.09 13.54
CA ARG A 41 -1.69 -5.51 14.77
C ARG A 41 -1.73 -7.02 14.90
N PHE A 42 -2.04 -7.74 13.82
CA PHE A 42 -2.01 -9.21 13.81
C PHE A 42 -0.63 -9.75 14.25
N LEU A 43 0.46 -9.21 13.70
CA LEU A 43 1.81 -9.60 14.09
C LEU A 43 2.12 -9.24 15.55
N GLY A 44 1.59 -8.11 16.04
CA GLY A 44 1.78 -7.64 17.42
C GLY A 44 0.97 -8.39 18.49
N GLN A 45 -0.11 -9.09 18.13
CA GLN A 45 -0.92 -9.87 19.07
C GLN A 45 -0.20 -11.13 19.60
N HIS A 46 0.86 -11.57 18.93
CA HIS A 46 1.59 -12.78 19.26
C HIS A 46 2.82 -12.49 20.13
N ARG A 47 2.99 -13.25 21.23
CA ARG A 47 4.07 -13.02 22.22
C ARG A 47 5.42 -13.63 21.83
N SER A 48 5.48 -14.47 20.80
CA SER A 48 6.72 -15.18 20.43
C SER A 48 7.78 -14.23 19.87
N ARG A 49 9.06 -14.55 20.09
CA ARG A 49 10.18 -13.73 19.59
C ARG A 49 10.15 -13.58 18.07
N GLN A 50 9.75 -14.63 17.36
CA GLN A 50 9.67 -14.64 15.91
C GLN A 50 8.64 -13.62 15.39
N PHE A 51 7.45 -13.57 16.00
CA PHE A 51 6.43 -12.60 15.60
C PHE A 51 6.84 -11.15 15.87
N ARG A 52 7.56 -10.89 16.97
CA ARG A 52 8.13 -9.56 17.22
C ARG A 52 9.13 -9.13 16.14
N ASP A 53 9.99 -10.05 15.69
CA ASP A 53 10.94 -9.79 14.60
C ASP A 53 10.22 -9.57 13.26
N HIS A 54 9.21 -10.39 12.96
CA HIS A 54 8.37 -10.23 11.77
C HIS A 54 7.63 -8.90 11.76
N LYS A 55 7.02 -8.50 12.88
CA LYS A 55 6.37 -7.19 13.03
C LYS A 55 7.35 -6.06 12.72
N ARG A 56 8.54 -6.07 13.34
CA ARG A 56 9.56 -5.04 13.12
C ARG A 56 9.99 -4.96 11.66
N LYS A 57 10.21 -6.10 11.01
CA LYS A 57 10.57 -6.17 9.59
C LYS A 57 9.45 -5.66 8.69
N TYR A 58 8.22 -6.06 8.98
CA TYR A 58 7.03 -5.65 8.24
C TYR A 58 6.79 -4.14 8.35
N ASP A 59 6.77 -3.59 9.57
CA ASP A 59 6.57 -2.15 9.79
C ASP A 59 7.65 -1.32 9.06
N LEU A 60 8.92 -1.76 9.15
CA LEU A 60 10.02 -1.10 8.44
C LEU A 60 9.86 -1.17 6.91
N ALA A 61 9.39 -2.30 6.38
CA ALA A 61 9.12 -2.44 4.96
C ALA A 61 8.02 -1.47 4.52
N CYS A 62 6.90 -1.40 5.24
CA CYS A 62 5.80 -0.48 4.96
C CYS A 62 6.24 1.00 5.00
N LEU A 63 7.07 1.39 5.96
CA LEU A 63 7.62 2.75 6.00
C LEU A 63 8.53 3.06 4.81
N LYS A 64 9.27 2.08 4.29
CA LYS A 64 10.17 2.25 3.15
C LYS A 64 9.48 2.17 1.79
N SER A 65 8.39 1.40 1.69
CA SER A 65 7.67 1.20 0.43
C SER A 65 6.36 1.98 0.39
N ASP A 66 5.41 1.65 1.26
CA ASP A 66 4.04 2.15 1.20
C ASP A 66 3.96 3.64 1.47
N LEU A 67 4.57 4.07 2.57
CA LEU A 67 4.59 5.49 2.93
C LEU A 67 5.25 6.32 1.82
N MET A 68 6.33 5.82 1.22
CA MET A 68 7.04 6.53 0.16
C MET A 68 6.21 6.70 -1.12
N LEU A 69 5.28 5.79 -1.43
CA LEU A 69 4.37 5.97 -2.57
C LEU A 69 3.43 7.16 -2.35
N HIS A 70 2.94 7.33 -1.13
CA HIS A 70 2.02 8.42 -0.77
C HIS A 70 2.75 9.75 -0.55
N LEU A 71 3.94 9.75 0.04
CA LEU A 71 4.73 10.97 0.20
C LEU A 71 5.18 11.57 -1.14
N LYS A 72 5.47 10.73 -2.14
CA LYS A 72 5.91 11.20 -3.48
C LYS A 72 4.84 12.00 -4.21
N VAL A 73 3.56 11.75 -3.93
CA VAL A 73 2.45 12.41 -4.61
C VAL A 73 1.87 13.60 -3.83
N LEU A 74 2.36 13.84 -2.61
CA LEU A 74 1.93 14.98 -1.78
C LEU A 74 2.00 16.34 -2.49
N PRO A 75 3.05 16.66 -3.28
CA PRO A 75 3.10 17.94 -4.00
C PRO A 75 1.96 18.11 -5.00
N ASP A 76 1.51 17.01 -5.60
CA ASP A 76 0.49 16.99 -6.66
C ASP A 76 -0.93 16.72 -6.13
N ALA A 77 -1.07 16.36 -4.84
CA ALA A 77 -2.34 16.04 -4.22
C ALA A 77 -3.12 17.30 -3.78
N ASP A 78 -4.42 17.14 -3.61
CA ASP A 78 -5.29 18.22 -3.12
C ASP A 78 -5.09 18.51 -1.62
N ASP A 79 -5.70 19.59 -1.14
CA ASP A 79 -5.56 20.03 0.24
C ASP A 79 -6.13 19.01 1.23
N ALA A 80 -7.24 18.36 0.89
CA ALA A 80 -7.84 17.31 1.73
C ALA A 80 -6.88 16.12 1.93
N TYR A 81 -6.11 15.76 0.90
CA TYR A 81 -5.08 14.74 1.01
C TYR A 81 -3.90 15.19 1.86
N ARG A 82 -3.45 16.44 1.71
CA ARG A 82 -2.32 16.99 2.48
C ARG A 82 -2.66 17.11 3.97
N ASP A 83 -3.89 17.49 4.29
CA ASP A 83 -4.40 17.57 5.66
C ASP A 83 -4.35 16.21 6.38
N ALA A 84 -4.40 15.09 5.66
CA ALA A 84 -4.27 13.75 6.25
C ALA A 84 -2.87 13.48 6.85
N PHE A 85 -1.88 14.33 6.60
CA PHE A 85 -0.51 14.21 7.12
C PHE A 85 -0.14 15.27 8.17
N MET A 86 -1.03 16.23 8.47
CA MET A 86 -0.82 17.27 9.48
C MET A 86 -1.46 16.87 10.81
#